data_AF-A0A4Q5PEF4-F1
#
_entry.id   AF-A0A4Q5PEF4-F1
#
_cell.length_a   1.000
_cell.length_b   1.000
_cell.length_c   1.000
_cell.angle_alpha   90.00
_cell.angle_beta   90.00
_cell.angle_gamma   90.00
#
_symmetry.space_group_name_H-M   'P 1'
#
loop_
_entity.id
_entity.type
_entity.pdbx_description
1 polymer ?
#
loop_
_entity_poly.entity_id
_entity_poly.type
_entity_poly.pdbx_seq_one_letter_code
_entity_poly.pdbx_strand_id
1 'polypeptide(L)'
;MLKNIKDLRIRKKVIETIDSLEYEPDKKGKPMIDDLIGFKSIRSVGQRYRVLYKIDQDKIIVFVVALGIRKDGDKKDIYSLAKKLIKQGLI
;
A
#
# COMPACT_ATOMS: atom_id res chain seq x y z
N MET A 1 1.63 -11.45 -1.93
CA MET A 1 1.57 -10.48 -0.80
C MET A 1 0.40 -10.76 0.14
N LEU A 2 -0.85 -10.72 -0.32
CA LEU A 2 -2.03 -10.88 0.54
C LEU A 2 -2.13 -12.27 1.21
N LYS A 3 -1.77 -13.34 0.47
CA LYS A 3 -1.70 -14.73 0.98
C LYS A 3 -0.67 -14.92 2.11
N ASN A 4 0.31 -14.01 2.26
CA ASN A 4 1.34 -14.10 3.30
C ASN A 4 0.83 -13.61 4.67
N ILE A 5 -0.33 -12.92 4.70
CA ILE A 5 -1.01 -12.57 5.94
C ILE A 5 -1.78 -13.80 6.42
N LYS A 6 -1.19 -14.54 7.37
CA LYS A 6 -1.77 -15.78 7.92
C LYS A 6 -3.04 -15.54 8.72
N ASP A 7 -3.12 -14.42 9.43
CA ASP A 7 -4.31 -14.05 10.19
C ASP A 7 -5.44 -13.64 9.23
N LEU A 8 -6.51 -14.44 9.21
CA LEU A 8 -7.66 -14.25 8.34
C LEU A 8 -8.43 -12.96 8.63
N ARG A 9 -8.48 -12.52 9.89
CA ARG A 9 -9.17 -11.29 10.29
C ARG A 9 -8.41 -10.07 9.78
N ILE A 10 -7.08 -10.10 9.89
CA ILE A 10 -6.22 -9.06 9.32
C ILE A 10 -6.36 -9.05 7.81
N ARG A 11 -6.27 -10.23 7.17
CA ARG A 11 -6.39 -10.35 5.70
C ARG A 11 -7.71 -9.81 5.19
N LYS A 12 -8.83 -10.14 5.86
CA LYS A 12 -10.17 -9.63 5.51
C LYS A 12 -10.22 -8.09 5.55
N LYS A 13 -9.73 -7.48 6.63
CA LYS A 13 -9.70 -6.01 6.74
C LYS A 13 -8.80 -5.33 5.69
N VAL A 14 -7.71 -5.99 5.30
CA VAL A 14 -6.86 -5.50 4.19
C VAL A 14 -7.61 -5.55 2.87
N ILE A 15 -8.36 -6.63 2.61
CA ILE A 15 -9.22 -6.75 1.42
C ILE A 15 -10.27 -5.63 1.42
N GLU A 16 -11.01 -5.45 2.51
CA GLU A 16 -12.01 -4.38 2.64
C GLU A 16 -11.41 -2.98 2.39
N THR A 17 -10.16 -2.77 2.81
CA THR A 17 -9.44 -1.51 2.52
C THR A 17 -9.12 -1.36 1.04
N ILE A 18 -8.69 -2.43 0.38
CA ILE A 18 -8.40 -2.44 -1.07
C ILE A 18 -9.68 -2.22 -1.85
N ASP A 19 -10.76 -2.93 -1.52
CA ASP A 19 -12.06 -2.81 -2.18
C ASP A 19 -12.60 -1.38 -2.04
N SER A 20 -12.36 -0.73 -0.89
CA SER A 20 -12.74 0.67 -0.72
C SER A 20 -12.07 1.61 -1.74
N LEU A 21 -10.94 1.26 -2.34
CA LEU A 21 -10.26 2.09 -3.34
C LEU A 21 -11.02 2.18 -4.68
N GLU A 22 -12.06 1.36 -4.88
CA GLU A 22 -12.97 1.48 -6.03
C GLU A 22 -13.63 2.86 -6.09
N TYR A 23 -13.92 3.47 -4.94
CA TYR A 23 -14.64 4.74 -4.84
C TYR A 23 -13.69 5.86 -4.40
N GLU A 24 -13.48 6.86 -5.27
CA GLU A 24 -12.67 8.06 -5.01
C GLU A 24 -11.29 7.77 -4.39
N PRO A 25 -10.44 6.93 -5.02
CA PRO A 25 -9.12 6.60 -4.48
C PRO A 25 -8.20 7.83 -4.35
N ASP A 26 -8.38 8.84 -5.20
CA ASP A 26 -7.69 10.13 -5.16
C ASP A 26 -7.95 10.92 -3.87
N LYS A 27 -9.06 10.66 -3.18
CA LYS A 27 -9.37 11.26 -1.86
C LYS A 27 -8.93 10.41 -0.66
N LYS A 28 -8.44 9.19 -0.91
CA LYS A 28 -8.10 8.21 0.14
C LYS A 28 -6.60 8.15 0.45
N GLY A 29 -6.25 7.91 1.71
CA GLY A 29 -4.85 7.78 2.14
C GLY A 29 -4.03 9.07 2.00
N LYS A 30 -2.73 8.98 2.29
CA LYS A 30 -1.80 10.11 2.21
C LYS A 30 -0.91 10.01 0.97
N PRO A 31 -0.68 11.12 0.24
CA PRO A 31 0.35 11.15 -0.79
C PRO A 31 1.72 10.89 -0.14
N MET A 32 2.58 10.19 -0.88
CA MET A 32 3.92 9.85 -0.45
C MET A 32 4.95 10.83 -1.05
N ILE A 33 6.12 10.91 -0.42
CA ILE A 33 7.20 11.84 -0.75
C ILE A 33 8.50 11.08 -1.08
N ASP A 34 9.54 11.82 -1.47
CA ASP A 34 10.86 11.32 -1.88
C ASP A 34 10.75 10.28 -3.02
N ASP A 35 11.48 9.17 -2.90
CA ASP A 35 11.45 8.01 -3.80
C ASP A 35 10.06 7.39 -4.02
N LEU A 36 9.04 7.81 -3.26
CA LEU A 36 7.67 7.32 -3.36
C LEU A 36 6.69 8.37 -3.90
N ILE A 37 7.17 9.46 -4.51
CA ILE A 37 6.30 10.40 -5.24
C ILE A 37 5.45 9.65 -6.28
N GLY A 38 4.18 10.02 -6.40
CA GLY A 38 3.21 9.35 -7.29
C GLY A 38 2.48 8.16 -6.65
N PHE A 39 2.88 7.75 -5.45
CA PHE A 39 2.17 6.73 -4.67
C PHE A 39 1.37 7.34 -3.53
N LYS A 40 0.36 6.61 -3.05
CA LYS A 40 -0.47 6.95 -1.90
C LYS A 40 -0.50 5.79 -0.92
N SER A 41 -0.55 6.11 0.37
CA SER A 41 -0.59 5.12 1.44
C SER A 41 -1.84 5.26 2.31
N ILE A 42 -2.61 4.18 2.42
CA ILE A 42 -3.80 4.10 3.29
C ILE A 42 -3.54 3.12 4.45
N ARG A 43 -4.04 3.48 5.64
CA ARG A 43 -4.03 2.62 6.83
C ARG A 43 -5.18 1.62 6.74
N SER A 44 -4.92 0.37 7.08
CA SER A 44 -5.92 -0.70 7.10
C SER A 44 -6.20 -1.17 8.54
N VAL A 45 -5.35 -2.05 9.09
CA VAL A 45 -5.58 -2.67 10.41
C VAL A 45 -4.74 -2.01 11.50
N GLY A 46 -5.40 -1.51 12.55
CA GLY A 46 -4.78 -1.12 13.82
C GLY A 46 -3.64 -0.10 13.68
N GLN A 47 -3.71 0.78 12.68
CA GLN A 47 -2.67 1.75 12.28
C GLN A 47 -1.34 1.14 11.79
N ARG A 48 -1.19 -0.18 11.85
CA ARG A 48 0.05 -0.90 11.56
C ARG A 48 0.11 -1.39 10.12
N TYR A 49 -0.98 -1.92 9.59
CA TYR A 49 -1.01 -2.36 8.19
C TYR A 49 -1.25 -1.19 7.27
N ARG A 50 -0.44 -1.08 6.20
CA ARG A 50 -0.61 -0.10 5.15
C ARG A 50 -0.64 -0.73 3.78
N VAL A 51 -1.47 -0.14 2.93
CA VAL A 51 -1.57 -0.44 1.50
C VAL A 51 -0.97 0.76 0.79
N LEU A 52 0.05 0.51 -0.02
CA LEU A 52 0.67 1.46 -0.93
C LEU A 52 0.11 1.20 -2.32
N TYR A 53 -0.39 2.24 -2.97
CA TYR A 53 -1.01 2.13 -4.28
C TYR A 53 -0.70 3.37 -5.14
N LYS A 54 -0.89 3.25 -6.46
CA LYS A 54 -0.91 4.37 -7.40
C LYS A 54 -2.17 4.30 -8.25
N ILE A 55 -2.57 5.44 -8.80
CA ILE A 55 -3.73 5.56 -9.69
C ILE A 55 -3.20 5.89 -11.07
N ASP A 56 -3.54 5.06 -12.06
CA ASP A 56 -3.41 5.41 -13.47
C ASP A 56 -4.74 6.07 -13.88
N GLN A 57 -4.72 7.40 -14.05
CA GLN A 57 -5.92 8.18 -14.33
C GLN A 57 -6.46 7.96 -15.75
N ASP A 58 -5.58 7.64 -16.70
CA ASP A 58 -5.98 7.41 -18.10
C ASP A 58 -6.79 6.12 -18.23
N LYS A 59 -6.47 5.13 -17.40
CA LYS A 59 -7.15 3.82 -17.40
C LYS A 59 -8.14 3.63 -16.27
N ILE A 60 -8.20 4.58 -15.32
CA ILE A 60 -9.00 4.47 -14.09
C ILE A 60 -8.64 3.18 -13.32
N ILE A 61 -7.34 2.84 -13.26
CA ILE A 61 -6.85 1.63 -12.59
C ILE A 61 -6.12 2.00 -11.31
N VAL A 62 -6.49 1.33 -10.21
CA VAL A 62 -5.75 1.37 -8.95
C VAL A 62 -4.77 0.20 -8.90
N PHE A 63 -3.48 0.50 -8.88
CA PHE A 63 -2.43 -0.49 -8.71
C PHE A 63 -2.02 -0.59 -7.26
N VAL A 64 -2.34 -1.70 -6.59
CA VAL A 64 -1.80 -2.01 -5.26
C VAL A 64 -0.39 -2.58 -5.39
N VAL A 65 0.59 -1.75 -5.04
CA VAL A 65 2.02 -2.04 -5.27
C VAL A 65 2.66 -2.72 -4.07
N ALA A 66 2.22 -2.38 -2.87
CA ALA A 66 2.74 -3.00 -1.66
C ALA A 66 1.70 -3.04 -0.53
N LEU A 67 1.76 -4.10 0.28
CA LEU A 67 0.96 -4.24 1.50
C LEU A 67 1.79 -4.87 2.61
N GLY A 68 1.72 -4.31 3.81
CA GLY A 68 2.51 -4.80 4.93
C GLY A 68 2.44 -3.92 6.17
N ILE A 69 3.21 -4.32 7.18
CA ILE A 69 3.26 -3.65 8.47
C ILE A 69 4.25 -2.47 8.37
N ARG A 70 3.85 -1.29 8.83
CA ARG A 70 4.81 -0.22 9.16
C ARG A 70 5.50 -0.56 10.47
N LYS A 71 6.81 -0.61 10.44
CA LYS A 71 7.70 -0.75 11.59
C LYS A 71 8.85 0.22 11.39
N ASP A 72 8.69 1.44 11.89
CA ASP A 72 9.70 2.48 11.71
C ASP A 72 11.08 1.98 12.19
N GLY A 73 12.11 2.10 11.34
CA GLY A 73 13.45 1.57 11.59
C GLY A 73 13.67 0.06 11.34
N ASP A 74 12.65 -0.72 10.95
CA ASP A 74 12.79 -2.16 10.61
C ASP A 74 13.02 -2.34 9.09
N LYS A 75 13.89 -3.28 8.70
CA LYS A 75 14.09 -3.68 7.29
C LYS A 75 12.85 -4.33 6.68
N LYS A 76 11.94 -4.86 7.50
CA LYS A 76 10.63 -5.39 7.10
C LYS A 76 9.56 -4.30 7.02
N ASP A 77 9.93 -3.03 7.21
CA ASP A 77 9.03 -1.91 6.97
C ASP A 77 8.61 -1.87 5.51
N ILE A 78 7.30 -1.71 5.30
CA ILE A 78 6.73 -1.76 3.96
C ILE A 78 7.23 -0.63 3.06
N TYR A 79 7.59 0.53 3.61
CA TYR A 79 8.13 1.64 2.81
C TYR A 79 9.58 1.38 2.43
N SER A 80 10.39 0.85 3.34
CA SER A 80 11.78 0.48 3.03
C SER A 80 11.85 -0.54 1.89
N LEU A 81 10.98 -1.56 1.93
CA LEU A 81 10.88 -2.54 0.85
C LEU A 81 10.39 -1.90 -0.46
N ALA A 82 9.32 -1.10 -0.41
CA ALA A 82 8.79 -0.44 -1.61
C ALA A 82 9.82 0.48 -2.26
N LYS A 83 10.51 1.33 -1.48
CA LYS A 83 11.59 2.19 -1.97
C LYS A 83 12.69 1.40 -2.65
N LYS A 84 13.11 0.26 -2.06
CA LYS A 84 14.13 -0.60 -2.66
C LYS A 84 13.70 -1.16 -4.00
N LEU A 85 12.45 -1.66 -4.10
CA LEU A 85 11.93 -2.25 -5.33
C LEU A 85 11.78 -1.20 -6.44
N ILE A 86 11.31 0.01 -6.12
CA ILE A 86 11.18 1.12 -7.07
C ILE A 86 12.57 1.55 -7.58
N LYS A 87 13.56 1.69 -6.69
CA LYS A 87 14.94 2.00 -7.10
C LYS A 87 15.56 0.95 -8.01
N GLN A 88 15.08 -0.30 -7.92
CA GLN A 88 15.52 -1.41 -8.76
C GLN A 88 14.66 -1.58 -10.03
N GLY A 89 13.65 -0.72 -10.24
CA GLY A 89 12.76 -0.82 -11.40
C GLY A 89 11.88 -2.06 -11.41
N LEU A 90 11.67 -2.69 -10.25
CA LEU A 90 10.90 -3.94 -10.13
C LEU A 90 9.40 -3.71 -9.96
N ILE A 91 9.00 -2.49 -9.58
CA ILE A 91 7.61 -2.03 -9.44
C ILE A 91 7.46 -0.53 -9.77
#